data_AF-A0A7C1M8C0-F1
#
_entry.id   AF-A0A7C1M8C0-F1
#
_cell.length_a   1.000
_cell.length_b   1.000
_cell.length_c   1.000
_cell.angle_alpha   90.00
_cell.angle_beta   90.00
_cell.angle_gamma   90.00
#
_symmetry.space_group_name_H-M   'P 1'
#
loop_
_entity.id
_entity.type
_entity.pdbx_description
1 polymer ?
#
loop_
_entity_poly.entity_id
_entity_poly.type
_entity_poly.pdbx_seq_one_letter_code
_entity_poly.pdbx_strand_id
1 'polypeptide(L)'
;YEYLGGALINHIKSNMLAGQDYIFWQFYKCEECGKYVDVESLERHLKGHGIKHHEKSEERYEVFEINFRDGKVYDKYGKEVPMNEFSEEARDFLNEAFSGTPPGG
;
A
#
# COMPACT_ATOMS: atom_id res chain seq x y z
N TYR A 1 16.45 -1.84 -1.03
CA TYR A 1 16.11 -2.18 0.36
C TYR A 1 16.13 -0.91 1.18
N GLU A 2 14.99 -0.57 1.77
CA GLU A 2 14.82 0.64 2.58
C GLU A 2 14.66 0.25 4.05
N TYR A 3 15.39 0.90 4.95
CA TYR A 3 15.39 0.57 6.38
C TYR A 3 14.32 1.36 7.13
N LEU A 4 13.27 0.66 7.59
CA LEU A 4 12.11 1.24 8.30
C LEU A 4 12.34 1.32 9.82
N GLY A 5 13.53 1.74 10.26
CA GLY A 5 13.96 1.66 11.65
C GLY A 5 13.09 2.43 12.65
N GLY A 6 12.47 3.55 12.24
CA GLY A 6 11.53 4.30 13.07
C GLY A 6 10.22 3.54 13.33
N ALA A 7 9.68 2.91 12.29
CA ALA A 7 8.49 2.07 12.39
C ALA A 7 8.74 0.85 13.29
N LEU A 8 9.91 0.21 13.15
CA LEU A 8 10.28 -0.96 13.97
C LEU A 8 10.27 -0.67 15.49
N ILE A 9 10.82 0.47 15.92
CA ILE A 9 10.81 0.83 17.35
C ILE A 9 9.38 1.02 17.87
N ASN A 10 8.50 1.62 17.06
CA ASN A 10 7.10 1.80 17.42
C ASN A 10 6.35 0.48 17.49
N HIS A 11 6.63 -0.46 16.57
CA HIS A 11 6.07 -1.81 16.59
C HIS A 11 6.48 -2.59 17.84
N ILE A 12 7.76 -2.52 18.23
CA ILE A 12 8.26 -3.15 19.45
C ILE A 12 7.56 -2.58 20.69
N LYS A 13 7.44 -1.24 20.79
CA LYS A 13 6.75 -0.59 21.91
C LYS A 13 5.27 -0.95 22.00
N SER A 14 4.63 -1.22 20.87
CA SER A 14 3.19 -1.51 20.76
C SER A 14 2.87 -3.01 20.71
N ASN A 15 3.89 -3.87 20.90
CA ASN A 15 3.79 -5.32 20.78
C ASN A 15 3.06 -5.75 19.49
N MET A 16 3.48 -5.17 18.35
CA MET A 16 2.92 -5.47 17.04
C MET A 16 3.82 -6.45 16.28
N LEU A 17 3.20 -7.43 15.64
CA LEU A 17 3.85 -8.48 14.85
C LEU A 17 3.50 -8.31 13.37
N ALA A 18 4.53 -8.26 12.51
CA ALA A 18 4.35 -8.24 11.06
C ALA A 18 3.65 -9.52 10.58
N GLY A 19 2.69 -9.38 9.67
CA GLY A 19 1.83 -10.45 9.16
C GLY A 19 0.63 -10.78 10.05
N GLN A 20 0.62 -10.33 11.31
CA GLN A 20 -0.52 -10.50 12.22
C GLN A 20 -1.25 -9.18 12.48
N ASP A 21 -0.52 -8.13 12.83
CA ASP A 21 -1.08 -6.83 13.20
C ASP A 21 -0.94 -5.79 12.09
N TYR A 22 0.07 -5.95 11.23
CA TYR A 22 0.32 -5.09 10.09
C TYR A 22 1.14 -5.80 9.02
N ILE A 23 1.16 -5.28 7.80
CA ILE A 23 2.15 -5.63 6.77
C ILE A 23 2.74 -4.37 6.15
N PHE A 24 3.96 -4.47 5.62
CA PHE A 24 4.49 -3.47 4.71
C PHE A 24 4.17 -3.87 3.28
N TRP A 25 3.59 -2.96 2.52
CA TRP A 25 3.23 -3.19 1.13
C TRP A 25 3.70 -2.04 0.24
N GLN A 26 4.05 -2.38 -0.99
CA GLN A 26 4.55 -1.44 -1.98
C GLN A 26 3.39 -0.90 -2.81
N PHE A 27 3.36 0.42 -2.98
CA PHE A 27 2.42 1.10 -3.86
C PHE A 27 3.20 1.96 -4.84
N TYR A 28 2.80 1.92 -6.11
CA TYR A 28 3.29 2.81 -7.14
C TYR A 28 2.50 4.12 -7.12
N LYS A 29 3.19 5.26 -7.22
CA LYS A 29 2.53 6.55 -7.39
C LYS A 29 2.34 6.84 -8.87
N CYS A 30 1.09 6.81 -9.33
CA CYS A 30 0.77 7.07 -10.72
C CYS A 30 1.07 8.53 -11.10
N GLU A 31 1.88 8.72 -12.13
CA GLU A 31 2.26 10.06 -12.62
C GLU A 31 1.10 10.81 -13.31
N GLU A 32 0.10 10.09 -13.82
CA GLU A 32 -1.06 10.68 -14.51
C GLU A 32 -2.11 11.21 -13.54
N CYS A 33 -2.49 10.43 -12.52
CA CYS A 33 -3.55 10.79 -11.58
C CYS A 33 -3.05 11.16 -10.17
N GLY A 34 -1.76 10.96 -9.89
CA GLY A 34 -1.13 11.23 -8.60
C GLY A 34 -1.50 10.24 -7.49
N LYS A 35 -2.29 9.21 -7.78
CA LYS A 35 -2.80 8.23 -6.80
C LYS A 35 -1.85 7.06 -6.60
N TYR A 36 -1.92 6.48 -5.41
CA TYR A 36 -1.22 5.25 -5.07
C TYR A 36 -1.98 4.03 -5.59
N VAL A 37 -1.26 3.13 -6.23
CA VAL A 37 -1.77 1.91 -6.87
C VAL A 37 -0.98 0.73 -6.34
N ASP A 38 -1.64 -0.34 -5.93
CA ASP A 38 -0.94 -1.57 -5.54
C ASP A 38 -0.25 -2.19 -6.76
N VAL A 39 0.83 -2.94 -6.52
CA VAL A 39 1.64 -3.53 -7.60
C VAL A 39 0.82 -4.51 -8.46
N GLU A 40 -0.15 -5.21 -7.87
CA GLU A 40 -0.96 -6.22 -8.57
C GLU A 40 -1.94 -5.57 -9.56
N SER A 41 -2.45 -4.38 -9.24
CA SER A 41 -3.35 -3.60 -10.09
C SER A 41 -2.66 -2.67 -11.07
N LEU A 42 -1.34 -2.47 -10.95
CA LEU A 42 -0.60 -1.46 -11.70
C LEU A 42 -0.74 -1.60 -13.23
N GLU A 43 -0.63 -2.82 -13.76
CA GLU A 43 -0.78 -3.06 -15.20
C GLU A 43 -2.15 -2.64 -15.72
N ARG A 44 -3.22 -3.03 -15.01
CA ARG A 44 -4.60 -2.67 -15.35
C ARG A 44 -4.83 -1.17 -15.23
N HIS A 45 -4.29 -0.55 -14.18
CA HIS A 45 -4.42 0.88 -13.94
C HIS A 45 -3.76 1.72 -15.05
N LEU A 46 -2.51 1.41 -15.40
CA LEU A 46 -1.80 2.11 -16.48
C LEU A 46 -2.48 1.91 -17.83
N LYS A 47 -3.02 0.73 -18.09
CA LYS A 47 -3.84 0.48 -19.29
C LYS A 47 -5.07 1.38 -19.34
N GLY A 48 -5.68 1.70 -18.20
CA GLY A 48 -6.77 2.68 -18.09
C GLY A 48 -6.37 4.10 -18.51
N HIS A 49 -5.09 4.45 -18.36
CA HIS A 49 -4.49 5.68 -18.87
C HIS A 49 -3.96 5.58 -20.30
N GLY A 50 -4.06 4.42 -20.95
CA GLY A 50 -3.49 4.18 -22.28
C GLY A 50 -1.96 4.01 -22.29
N ILE A 51 -1.34 3.84 -21.12
CA ILE A 51 0.11 3.64 -20.95
C ILE A 51 0.41 2.15 -20.94
N LYS A 52 1.46 1.72 -21.65
CA LYS A 52 1.93 0.34 -21.56
C LYS A 52 2.95 0.21 -20.43
N HIS A 53 2.74 -0.76 -19.55
CA HIS A 53 3.57 -1.01 -18.37
C HIS A 53 5.07 -1.16 -18.70
N HIS A 54 5.42 -1.83 -19.81
CA HIS A 54 6.81 -2.06 -20.22
C HIS A 54 7.56 -0.83 -20.73
N GLU A 55 6.89 0.32 -20.89
CA GLU A 55 7.52 1.56 -21.31
C GLU A 55 8.12 2.35 -20.13
N LYS A 56 7.84 1.95 -18.88
CA LYS A 56 8.42 2.60 -17.69
C LYS A 56 9.76 1.96 -17.31
N SER A 57 10.83 2.77 -17.34
CA SER A 57 12.21 2.34 -17.06
C SER A 57 12.65 2.50 -15.61
N GLU A 58 11.87 3.19 -14.76
CA GLU A 58 12.16 3.35 -13.33
C GLU A 58 10.85 3.41 -12.52
N GLU A 59 10.44 2.28 -11.96
CA GLU A 59 9.25 2.22 -11.10
C GLU A 59 9.67 2.55 -9.67
N ARG A 60 9.30 3.75 -9.20
CA ARG A 60 9.47 4.13 -7.80
C ARG A 60 8.25 3.71 -7.00
N TYR A 61 8.48 2.77 -6.09
CA TYR A 61 7.47 2.32 -5.15
C TYR A 61 7.65 3.02 -3.81
N GLU A 62 6.54 3.40 -3.20
CA GLU A 62 6.48 3.84 -1.81
C GLU A 62 6.01 2.67 -0.94
N VAL A 63 6.66 2.50 0.21
CA VAL A 63 6.29 1.46 1.18
C VAL A 63 5.37 2.05 2.22
N PHE A 64 4.18 1.47 2.35
CA PHE A 64 3.21 1.81 3.37
C PHE A 64 3.01 0.65 4.34
N GLU A 65 2.72 0.98 5.59
CA GLU A 65 2.22 0.05 6.59
C GLU A 65 0.70 -0.05 6.48
N ILE A 66 0.20 -1.23 6.19
CA ILE A 66 -1.22 -1.57 6.26
C ILE A 66 -1.45 -2.16 7.64
N ASN A 67 -2.15 -1.43 8.52
CA ASN A 67 -2.36 -1.81 9.91
C ASN A 67 -3.76 -2.43 10.09
N PHE A 68 -3.78 -3.71 10.42
CA PHE A 68 -5.02 -4.46 10.55
C PHE A 68 -5.76 -4.19 11.86
N ARG A 69 -5.07 -3.66 12.89
CA ARG A 69 -5.70 -3.39 14.19
C ARG A 69 -6.66 -2.21 14.13
N ASP A 70 -6.32 -1.17 13.38
CA ASP A 70 -7.11 0.06 13.28
C ASP A 70 -7.69 0.31 11.88
N GLY A 71 -7.35 -0.53 10.89
CA GLY A 71 -7.88 -0.43 9.54
C GLY A 71 -7.34 0.78 8.78
N LYS A 72 -6.11 1.20 9.08
CA LYS A 72 -5.49 2.40 8.50
C LYS A 72 -4.19 2.07 7.77
N VAL A 73 -3.78 3.03 6.93
CA VAL A 73 -2.53 2.99 6.21
C VAL A 73 -1.60 4.09 6.72
N TYR A 74 -0.34 3.75 6.96
CA TYR A 74 0.67 4.69 7.43
C TYR A 74 1.87 4.72 6.49
N ASP A 75 2.48 5.89 6.32
CA ASP A 75 3.77 5.98 5.66
C ASP A 75 4.88 5.39 6.54
N LYS A 76 6.08 5.27 5.96
CA LYS A 76 7.28 4.79 6.67
C LYS A 76 7.70 5.60 7.90
N TYR A 77 7.13 6.80 8.09
CA TYR A 77 7.37 7.66 9.24
C TYR A 77 6.26 7.53 10.30
N GLY A 78 5.27 6.68 10.08
CA GLY A 78 4.13 6.47 10.98
C GLY A 78 3.04 7.53 10.83
N LYS A 79 3.03 8.30 9.74
CA LYS A 79 1.97 9.27 9.46
C LYS A 79 0.83 8.59 8.70
N GLU A 80 -0.40 8.79 9.17
CA GLU A 80 -1.60 8.27 8.51
C GLU A 80 -1.72 8.84 7.08
N VAL A 81 -1.98 7.94 6.13
CA VAL A 81 -2.20 8.26 4.72
C VAL A 81 -3.69 8.08 4.44
N PRO A 82 -4.41 9.15 4.08
CA PRO A 82 -5.83 9.07 3.83
C PRO A 82 -6.19 8.16 2.65
N MET A 83 -7.29 7.40 2.76
CA MET A 83 -7.75 6.46 1.72
C MET A 83 -8.00 7.13 0.35
N ASN A 84 -8.30 8.43 0.31
CA ASN A 84 -8.51 9.16 -0.94
C ASN A 84 -7.21 9.37 -1.74
N GLU A 85 -6.03 9.17 -1.15
CA GLU A 85 -4.75 9.21 -1.86
C GLU A 85 -4.51 7.95 -2.70
N PHE A 86 -5.31 6.90 -2.49
CA PHE A 86 -5.24 5.64 -3.21
C PHE A 86 -6.23 5.62 -4.38
N SER A 87 -5.83 4.93 -5.46
CA SER A 87 -6.69 4.62 -6.60
C SER A 87 -7.89 3.78 -6.17
N GLU A 88 -8.90 3.64 -7.03
CA GLU A 88 -10.08 2.84 -6.69
C GLU A 88 -9.70 1.37 -6.47
N GLU A 89 -8.84 0.84 -7.35
CA GLU A 89 -8.35 -0.52 -7.26
C GLU A 89 -7.55 -0.77 -5.97
N ALA A 90 -6.69 0.17 -5.60
CA ALA A 90 -5.94 0.09 -4.35
C ALA A 90 -6.85 0.19 -3.11
N ARG A 91 -7.92 1.01 -3.17
CA ARG A 91 -8.90 1.09 -2.09
C ARG A 91 -9.65 -0.22 -1.93
N ASP A 92 -10.03 -0.89 -3.02
CA ASP A 92 -10.68 -2.20 -2.98
C ASP A 92 -9.75 -3.24 -2.33
N PHE A 93 -8.48 -3.31 -2.75
CA PHE A 93 -7.47 -4.16 -2.12
C PHE A 93 -7.32 -3.89 -0.62
N LEU A 94 -7.22 -2.62 -0.21
CA LEU A 94 -7.10 -2.24 1.20
C LEU A 94 -8.34 -2.64 2.00
N ASN A 95 -9.54 -2.42 1.45
CA ASN A 95 -10.80 -2.82 2.09
C ASN A 95 -10.88 -4.35 2.26
N GLU A 96 -10.47 -5.13 1.26
CA GLU A 96 -10.38 -6.59 1.35
C GLU A 96 -9.40 -7.01 2.45
N ALA A 97 -8.21 -6.39 2.50
CA ALA A 97 -7.21 -6.65 3.52
C ALA A 97 -7.72 -6.38 4.94
N PHE A 98 -8.47 -5.29 5.14
CA PHE A 98 -9.05 -4.93 6.44
C PHE A 98 -10.27 -5.76 6.83
N SER A 99 -11.00 -6.30 5.86
CA SER A 99 -12.23 -7.07 6.10
C SER A 99 -11.97 -8.50 6.59
N GLY A 100 -10.71 -8.96 6.59
CA GLY A 100 -10.32 -10.28 7.07
C GLY A 100 -11.01 -11.46 6.35
N THR A 101 -11.67 -11.19 5.23
CA THR A 101 -12.38 -12.20 4.45
C THR A 101 -11.45 -12.64 3.33
N PRO A 102 -10.89 -13.85 3.35
CA PRO A 102 -10.16 -14.36 2.19
C PRO A 102 -11.11 -14.38 0.98
N PRO A 103 -10.60 -14.16 -0.24
CA PRO A 103 -11.45 -14.20 -1.43
C PRO A 103 -12.07 -15.60 -1.55
N GLY A 104 -13.38 -15.71 -1.28
CA GLY A 104 -14.16 -16.95 -1.43
C GLY A 104 -14.84 -17.52 -0.18
N GLY A 105 -15.11 -16.73 0.87
CA GLY A 105 -15.90 -17.15 2.03
C GLY A 105 -17.41 -17.03 1.86
#